data_AF-A0AAV3GKA0-F1
#
_entry.id   AF-A0AAV3GKA0-F1
#
_cell.length_a   1.000
_cell.length_b   1.000
_cell.length_c   1.000
_cell.angle_alpha   90.00
_cell.angle_beta   90.00
_cell.angle_gamma   90.00
#
_symmetry.space_group_name_H-M   'P 1'
#
loop_
_entity.id
_entity.type
_entity.pdbx_description
1 polymer ?
#
loop_
_entity_poly.entity_id
_entity_poly.type
_entity_poly.pdbx_seq_one_letter_code
_entity_poly.pdbx_strand_id
1 'polypeptide(L)'
;MSNGKKIFISHSSKDQEYVDAFIQLLKKFGFRTQDIFYSSTIETGVQPGELIFDTIKRELTNQPVMLYFLSDHYYQSIPCLNEMGASWMLSDKHYPIALNNFSMKDMKGVISSERLAIAFNDKTSTNEINCLLKKLSHDTDVQAEPDFELNVEKNIQPFQNKLTQLIRQASYLKPDEKGYFETILSTHRPVYGTAKGVYDCFKLPSLIEPKSLGLDTLSEDESHWLFFFLTWGTFQEGEKVRFKLKKDKAYNNREFSDIGKCKNIYVSYLEKVE
;
A
#
# COMPACT_ATOMS: atom_id res chain seq x y z
N MET A 1 34.07 4.19 13.86
CA MET A 1 32.62 4.43 14.02
C MET A 1 32.22 5.30 12.84
N SER A 2 31.21 4.93 12.05
CA SER A 2 30.81 5.74 10.89
C SER A 2 30.33 7.10 11.39
N ASN A 3 30.84 8.18 10.78
CA ASN A 3 30.56 9.57 11.13
C ASN A 3 29.28 10.10 10.44
N GLY A 4 28.49 9.19 9.87
CA GLY A 4 27.33 9.46 9.03
C GLY A 4 26.02 9.65 9.81
N LYS A 5 25.12 10.47 9.26
CA LYS A 5 23.80 10.72 9.84
C LYS A 5 22.94 9.45 9.79
N LYS A 6 22.17 9.16 10.86
CA LYS A 6 21.16 8.09 10.85
C LYS A 6 20.00 8.44 9.91
N ILE A 7 19.32 7.41 9.42
CA ILE A 7 17.99 7.53 8.83
C ILE A 7 16.95 7.51 9.96
N PHE A 8 16.00 8.43 9.94
CA PHE A 8 14.80 8.39 10.79
C PHE A 8 13.58 8.16 9.88
N ILE A 9 12.82 7.09 10.12
CA ILE A 9 11.63 6.78 9.33
C ILE A 9 10.35 7.12 10.10
N SER A 10 9.68 8.19 9.70
CA SER A 10 8.36 8.56 10.21
C SER A 10 7.28 7.98 9.30
N HIS A 11 6.33 7.23 9.87
CA HIS A 11 5.24 6.55 9.17
C HIS A 11 4.06 6.29 10.11
N SER A 12 2.88 6.03 9.57
CA SER A 12 1.76 5.50 10.34
C SER A 12 1.92 3.99 10.56
N SER A 13 1.59 3.49 11.75
CA SER A 13 1.62 2.04 12.05
C SER A 13 0.74 1.21 11.12
N LYS A 14 -0.28 1.80 10.50
CA LYS A 14 -1.13 1.14 9.49
C LYS A 14 -0.39 0.87 8.17
N ASP A 15 0.74 1.53 7.94
CA ASP A 15 1.55 1.42 6.73
C ASP A 15 2.87 0.67 6.98
N GLN A 16 2.99 0.00 8.13
CA GLN A 16 4.20 -0.70 8.57
C GLN A 16 4.75 -1.67 7.52
N GLU A 17 3.89 -2.43 6.83
CA GLU A 17 4.35 -3.43 5.85
C GLU A 17 5.17 -2.81 4.69
N TYR A 18 4.86 -1.57 4.27
CA TYR A 18 5.64 -0.86 3.26
C TYR A 18 7.02 -0.48 3.79
N VAL A 19 7.06 -0.01 5.04
CA VAL A 19 8.29 0.45 5.69
C VAL A 19 9.22 -0.72 6.00
N ASP A 20 8.69 -1.82 6.52
CA ASP A 20 9.46 -3.03 6.80
C ASP A 20 10.13 -3.57 5.52
N ALA A 21 9.39 -3.60 4.40
CA ALA A 21 9.95 -3.98 3.11
C ALA A 21 11.08 -3.05 2.65
N PHE A 22 10.93 -1.73 2.86
CA PHE A 22 11.96 -0.76 2.52
C PHE A 22 13.19 -0.85 3.44
N ILE A 23 13.02 -1.12 4.74
CA ILE A 23 14.13 -1.35 5.68
C ILE A 23 14.95 -2.57 5.25
N GLN A 24 14.32 -3.65 4.78
CA GLN A 24 15.05 -4.80 4.26
C GLN A 24 15.90 -4.43 3.02
N LEU A 25 15.38 -3.56 2.16
CA LEU A 25 16.14 -3.03 1.02
C LEU A 25 17.33 -2.17 1.49
N LEU A 26 17.14 -1.28 2.47
CA LEU A 26 18.23 -0.50 3.07
C LEU A 26 19.30 -1.41 3.68
N LYS A 27 18.90 -2.43 4.42
CA LYS A 27 19.83 -3.43 5.00
C LYS A 27 20.59 -4.19 3.91
N LYS A 28 19.91 -4.57 2.83
CA LYS A 28 20.52 -5.23 1.68
C LYS A 28 21.48 -4.30 0.93
N PHE A 29 21.21 -2.99 0.92
CA PHE A 29 22.10 -1.98 0.36
C PHE A 29 23.37 -1.81 1.18
N GLY A 30 23.30 -1.81 2.51
CA GLY A 30 24.47 -1.65 3.39
C GLY A 30 24.19 -0.92 4.72
N PHE A 31 22.96 -0.47 4.95
CA PHE A 31 22.59 0.16 6.21
C PHE A 31 22.49 -0.88 7.34
N ARG A 32 23.15 -0.65 8.47
CA ARG A 32 23.03 -1.51 9.65
C ARG A 32 21.84 -1.08 10.47
N THR A 33 21.38 -1.95 11.37
CA THR A 33 20.27 -1.65 12.30
C THR A 33 20.48 -0.34 13.07
N GLN A 34 21.71 -0.05 13.53
CA GLN A 34 22.05 1.18 14.25
C GLN A 34 22.02 2.46 13.39
N ASP A 35 22.06 2.32 12.07
CA ASP A 35 22.02 3.43 11.12
C ASP A 35 20.57 3.86 10.81
N ILE A 36 19.57 3.12 11.29
CA ILE A 36 18.14 3.32 11.04
C ILE A 36 17.40 3.43 12.38
N PHE A 37 16.68 4.54 12.58
CA PHE A 37 15.69 4.69 13.62
C PHE A 37 14.29 4.49 13.05
N TYR A 38 13.57 3.53 13.61
CA TYR A 38 12.22 3.13 13.23
C TYR A 38 11.46 2.70 14.49
N SER A 39 10.53 3.55 14.93
CA SER A 39 9.91 3.47 16.27
C SER A 39 8.90 2.34 16.45
N SER A 40 8.41 1.71 15.38
CA SER A 40 7.38 0.68 15.44
C SER A 40 7.88 -0.73 15.77
N THR A 41 9.21 -0.96 15.83
CA THR A 41 9.78 -2.24 16.28
C THR A 41 10.84 -2.03 17.36
N ILE A 42 10.92 -2.99 18.29
CA ILE A 42 11.86 -2.95 19.43
C ILE A 42 13.32 -2.95 18.96
N GLU A 43 13.61 -3.60 17.83
CA GLU A 43 14.98 -3.75 17.30
C GLU A 43 15.59 -2.43 16.80
N THR A 44 14.77 -1.45 16.39
CA THR A 44 15.21 -0.18 15.77
C THR A 44 14.59 1.05 16.42
N GLY A 45 13.81 0.87 17.48
CA GLY A 45 12.94 1.88 18.08
C GLY A 45 13.20 2.08 19.57
N VAL A 46 12.12 2.32 20.31
CA VAL A 46 12.16 2.63 21.74
C VAL A 46 12.34 1.36 22.54
N GLN A 47 13.38 1.31 23.39
CA GLN A 47 13.64 0.12 24.21
C GLN A 47 12.63 0.02 25.36
N PRO A 48 12.31 -1.20 25.86
CA PRO A 48 11.46 -1.36 27.02
C PRO A 48 11.96 -0.53 28.21
N GLY A 49 11.10 0.33 28.76
CA GLY A 49 11.42 1.23 29.88
C GLY A 49 11.89 2.63 29.48
N GLU A 50 12.12 2.92 28.20
CA GLU A 50 12.38 4.28 27.72
C GLU A 50 11.08 5.07 27.51
N LEU A 51 11.14 6.39 27.73
CA LEU A 51 10.07 7.32 27.36
C LEU A 51 10.13 7.61 25.86
N ILE A 52 9.10 7.20 25.14
CA ILE A 52 9.01 7.27 23.67
C ILE A 52 9.37 8.67 23.14
N PHE A 53 8.78 9.72 23.70
CA PHE A 53 9.01 11.09 23.24
C PHE A 53 10.42 11.61 23.53
N ASP A 54 11.06 11.16 24.60
CA ASP A 54 12.44 11.54 24.92
C ASP A 54 13.42 10.87 23.95
N THR A 55 13.19 9.59 23.62
CA THR A 55 13.96 8.88 22.59
C THR A 55 13.79 9.55 21.23
N ILE A 56 12.55 9.87 20.81
CA ILE A 56 12.30 10.58 19.54
C ILE A 56 13.01 11.94 19.54
N LYS A 57 12.88 12.72 20.61
CA LYS A 57 13.54 14.03 20.74
C LYS A 57 15.06 13.90 20.61
N ARG A 58 15.66 12.91 21.27
CA ARG A 58 17.10 12.63 21.20
C ARG A 58 17.53 12.31 19.78
N GLU A 59 16.82 11.41 19.10
CA GLU A 59 17.14 11.02 17.73
C GLU A 59 16.99 12.20 16.76
N LEU A 60 15.92 13.00 16.86
CA LEU A 60 15.75 14.21 16.03
C LEU A 60 16.81 15.29 16.28
N THR A 61 17.25 15.46 17.53
CA THR A 61 18.30 16.45 17.88
C THR A 61 19.64 16.12 17.23
N ASN A 62 19.89 14.85 16.89
CA ASN A 62 21.06 14.42 16.13
C ASN A 62 20.96 14.71 14.62
N GLN A 63 19.94 15.46 14.19
CA GLN A 63 19.70 15.89 12.81
C GLN A 63 19.73 14.75 11.78
N PRO A 64 18.91 13.69 11.95
CA PRO A 64 18.91 12.54 11.07
C PRO A 64 18.38 12.90 9.68
N VAL A 65 18.67 12.04 8.71
CA VAL A 65 18.01 12.05 7.39
C VAL A 65 16.58 11.55 7.56
N MET A 66 15.61 12.41 7.30
CA MET A 66 14.20 12.10 7.53
C MET A 66 13.58 11.45 6.30
N LEU A 67 12.96 10.27 6.48
CA LEU A 67 12.05 9.67 5.51
C LEU A 67 10.61 9.77 6.03
N TYR A 68 9.71 10.31 5.23
CA TYR A 68 8.29 10.40 5.55
C TYR A 68 7.51 9.49 4.62
N PHE A 69 6.93 8.41 5.14
CA PHE A 69 6.03 7.55 4.36
C PHE A 69 4.62 8.13 4.45
N LEU A 70 4.28 8.95 3.45
CA LEU A 70 3.05 9.75 3.43
C LEU A 70 1.88 8.95 2.87
N SER A 71 0.78 9.00 3.61
CA SER A 71 -0.51 8.37 3.33
C SER A 71 -1.62 9.14 4.04
N ASP A 72 -2.89 8.82 3.73
CA ASP A 72 -4.01 9.35 4.52
C ASP A 72 -3.89 8.94 6.00
N HIS A 73 -3.38 7.74 6.29
CA HIS A 73 -3.15 7.29 7.66
C HIS A 73 -2.08 8.13 8.36
N TYR A 74 -1.02 8.53 7.65
CA TYR A 74 0.02 9.42 8.16
C TYR A 74 -0.57 10.76 8.60
N TYR A 75 -1.39 11.38 7.74
CA TYR A 75 -2.02 12.67 8.03
C TYR A 75 -3.12 12.61 9.09
N GLN A 76 -3.67 11.42 9.36
CA GLN A 76 -4.61 11.18 10.47
C GLN A 76 -3.89 10.87 11.80
N SER A 77 -2.57 10.62 11.77
CA SER A 77 -1.79 10.25 12.94
C SER A 77 -1.19 11.49 13.62
N ILE A 78 -1.75 11.88 14.77
CA ILE A 78 -1.26 13.02 15.57
C ILE A 78 0.25 12.89 15.90
N PRO A 79 0.77 11.72 16.33
CA PRO A 79 2.21 11.57 16.55
C PRO A 79 3.05 11.84 15.30
N CYS A 80 2.64 11.33 14.13
CA CYS A 80 3.35 11.54 12.86
C CYS A 80 3.42 13.04 12.49
N LEU A 81 2.30 13.76 12.65
CA LEU A 81 2.27 15.20 12.39
C LEU A 81 3.19 15.98 13.35
N ASN A 82 3.25 15.59 14.62
CA ASN A 82 4.14 16.19 15.60
C ASN A 82 5.62 15.91 15.26
N GLU A 83 5.96 14.68 14.88
CA GLU A 83 7.28 14.30 14.39
C GLU A 83 7.67 15.11 13.15
N MET A 84 6.76 15.27 12.18
CA MET A 84 6.99 16.07 10.97
C MET A 84 7.29 17.53 11.30
N GLY A 85 6.53 18.16 12.19
CA GLY A 85 6.79 19.53 12.62
C GLY A 85 8.13 19.70 13.35
N ALA A 86 8.43 18.79 14.28
CA ALA A 86 9.68 18.81 15.03
C ALA A 86 10.90 18.56 14.13
N SER A 87 10.82 17.58 13.25
CA SER A 87 11.90 17.22 12.33
C SER A 87 12.16 18.31 11.29
N TRP A 88 11.12 18.98 10.76
CA TRP A 88 11.28 20.13 9.86
C TRP A 88 12.13 21.25 10.45
N MET A 89 12.06 21.44 11.77
CA MET A 89 12.87 22.44 12.47
C MET A 89 14.30 21.97 12.76
N LEU A 90 14.51 20.66 12.98
CA LEU A 90 15.75 20.10 13.53
C LEU A 90 16.66 19.42 12.50
N SER A 91 16.11 18.91 11.41
CA SER A 91 16.85 18.21 10.36
C SER A 91 16.90 19.06 9.08
N ASP A 92 17.98 18.92 8.31
CA ASP A 92 18.11 19.61 7.00
C ASP A 92 17.66 18.73 5.82
N LYS A 93 17.64 17.40 6.02
CA LYS A 93 17.46 16.41 4.96
C LYS A 93 16.11 15.72 5.11
N HIS A 94 15.25 15.92 4.13
CA HIS A 94 13.87 15.45 4.13
C HIS A 94 13.55 14.74 2.83
N TYR A 95 13.03 13.53 2.94
CA TYR A 95 12.64 12.67 1.82
C TYR A 95 11.19 12.23 2.01
N PRO A 96 10.23 13.00 1.48
CA PRO A 96 8.84 12.61 1.40
C PRO A 96 8.68 11.47 0.38
N ILE A 97 8.08 10.37 0.82
CA ILE A 97 7.80 9.16 0.05
C ILE A 97 6.28 8.98 0.03
N ALA A 98 5.64 9.21 -1.11
CA ALA A 98 4.20 9.04 -1.23
C ALA A 98 3.85 7.56 -1.46
N LEU A 99 2.93 7.00 -0.67
CA LEU A 99 2.37 5.66 -0.91
C LEU A 99 1.25 5.70 -1.97
N ASN A 100 0.98 4.57 -2.63
CA ASN A 100 0.19 4.49 -3.86
C ASN A 100 -1.16 5.23 -3.87
N ASN A 101 -1.87 5.24 -2.74
CA ASN A 101 -3.20 5.85 -2.64
C ASN A 101 -3.16 7.30 -2.14
N PHE A 102 -1.97 7.88 -2.01
CA PHE A 102 -1.80 9.22 -1.49
C PHE A 102 -1.55 10.22 -2.62
N SER A 103 -2.47 11.15 -2.80
CA SER A 103 -2.35 12.19 -3.80
C SER A 103 -1.33 13.23 -3.38
N MET A 104 -0.48 13.64 -4.32
CA MET A 104 0.44 14.75 -4.16
C MET A 104 -0.26 16.08 -3.81
N LYS A 105 -1.55 16.22 -4.17
CA LYS A 105 -2.36 17.39 -3.83
C LYS A 105 -2.78 17.40 -2.35
N ASP A 106 -2.75 16.24 -1.71
CA ASP A 106 -3.12 16.07 -0.31
C ASP A 106 -1.91 16.23 0.64
N MET A 107 -0.71 16.43 0.09
CA MET A 107 0.46 16.85 0.85
C MET A 107 0.23 18.24 1.45
N LYS A 108 -0.02 18.26 2.75
CA LYS A 108 -0.24 19.48 3.55
C LYS A 108 0.87 19.64 4.58
N GLY A 109 1.08 20.87 5.05
CA GLY A 109 2.04 21.19 6.11
C GLY A 109 3.38 21.69 5.59
N VAL A 110 4.40 21.57 6.46
CA VAL A 110 5.75 22.15 6.24
C VAL A 110 6.61 21.35 5.26
N ILE A 111 6.24 20.10 5.01
CA ILE A 111 6.84 19.25 3.98
C ILE A 111 5.92 19.26 2.75
N SER A 112 6.39 19.87 1.66
CA SER A 112 5.61 20.07 0.45
C SER A 112 5.98 19.12 -0.69
N SER A 113 5.10 19.03 -1.69
CA SER A 113 5.26 18.21 -2.90
C SER A 113 6.48 18.59 -3.73
N GLU A 114 7.00 19.83 -3.61
CA GLU A 114 8.23 20.28 -4.27
C GLU A 114 9.46 19.48 -3.84
N ARG A 115 9.41 18.86 -2.66
CA ARG A 115 10.49 18.04 -2.10
C ARG A 115 10.26 16.55 -2.28
N LEU A 116 9.22 16.11 -3.00
CA LEU A 116 8.91 14.68 -3.17
C LEU A 116 10.16 13.90 -3.62
N ALA A 117 10.53 12.89 -2.84
CA ALA A 117 11.66 12.04 -3.17
C ALA A 117 11.26 10.96 -4.17
N ILE A 118 10.13 10.30 -3.94
CA ILE A 118 9.58 9.25 -4.79
C ILE A 118 8.09 9.04 -4.49
N ALA A 119 7.34 8.56 -5.47
CA ALA A 119 6.02 7.98 -5.25
C ALA A 119 6.11 6.46 -5.45
N PHE A 120 5.78 5.71 -4.42
CA PHE A 120 5.70 4.25 -4.44
C PHE A 120 4.32 3.81 -4.93
N ASN A 121 4.26 3.50 -6.23
CA ASN A 121 3.07 3.03 -6.94
C ASN A 121 3.41 1.79 -7.80
N ASP A 122 2.41 1.28 -8.50
CA ASP A 122 2.50 0.10 -9.38
C ASP A 122 3.49 0.27 -10.57
N LYS A 123 3.91 1.50 -10.86
CA LYS A 123 4.82 1.86 -11.95
C LYS A 123 6.22 2.25 -11.49
N THR A 124 6.47 2.31 -10.18
CA THR A 124 7.78 2.69 -9.64
C THR A 124 8.86 1.76 -10.17
N SER A 125 9.86 2.31 -10.86
CA SER A 125 10.95 1.54 -11.47
C SER A 125 12.10 1.25 -10.50
N THR A 126 12.88 0.20 -10.80
CA THR A 126 14.13 -0.10 -10.09
C THR A 126 15.14 1.05 -10.17
N ASN A 127 15.14 1.81 -11.27
CA ASN A 127 15.97 3.00 -11.46
C ASN A 127 15.61 4.14 -10.50
N GLU A 128 14.32 4.45 -10.32
CA GLU A 128 13.88 5.47 -9.37
C GLU A 128 14.26 5.09 -7.94
N ILE A 129 14.08 3.83 -7.57
CA ILE A 129 14.47 3.31 -6.25
C ILE A 129 15.99 3.42 -6.07
N ASN A 130 16.79 3.06 -7.09
CA ASN A 130 18.25 3.20 -7.03
C ASN A 130 18.69 4.65 -6.87
N CYS A 131 18.04 5.59 -7.58
CA CYS A 131 18.30 7.02 -7.41
C CYS A 131 18.04 7.50 -5.98
N LEU A 132 16.96 7.02 -5.34
CA LEU A 132 16.70 7.30 -3.93
C LEU A 132 17.82 6.72 -3.05
N LEU A 133 18.17 5.43 -3.22
CA LEU A 133 19.22 4.78 -2.42
C LEU A 133 20.57 5.51 -2.52
N LYS A 134 20.97 5.97 -3.71
CA LYS A 134 22.20 6.76 -3.90
C LYS A 134 22.17 8.11 -3.18
N LYS A 135 21.02 8.79 -3.17
CA LYS A 135 20.86 10.04 -2.41
C LYS A 135 20.98 9.79 -0.90
N LEU A 136 20.34 8.73 -0.40
CA LEU A 136 20.44 8.35 1.01
C LEU A 136 21.88 7.98 1.37
N SER A 137 22.53 7.13 0.57
CA SER A 137 23.94 6.76 0.71
C SER A 137 24.85 7.99 0.84
N HIS A 138 24.66 8.99 -0.03
CA HIS A 138 25.43 10.25 0.03
C HIS A 138 25.17 11.04 1.32
N ASP A 139 23.90 11.22 1.70
CA ASP A 139 23.52 12.03 2.87
C ASP A 139 23.86 11.35 4.22
N THR A 140 24.01 10.03 4.23
CA THR A 140 24.29 9.23 5.43
C THR A 140 25.72 8.69 5.48
N ASP A 141 26.54 8.90 4.44
CA ASP A 141 27.88 8.32 4.30
C ASP A 141 27.90 6.77 4.43
N VAL A 142 26.80 6.11 4.05
CA VAL A 142 26.69 4.65 4.02
C VAL A 142 26.94 4.19 2.59
N GLN A 143 27.94 3.35 2.38
CA GLN A 143 28.27 2.83 1.06
C GLN A 143 27.45 1.58 0.76
N ALA A 144 27.22 1.33 -0.54
CA ALA A 144 26.62 0.10 -0.98
C ALA A 144 27.57 -1.08 -0.70
N GLU A 145 27.00 -2.22 -0.31
CA GLU A 145 27.74 -3.48 -0.24
C GLU A 145 28.22 -3.86 -1.65
N PRO A 146 29.43 -4.44 -1.81
CA PRO A 146 29.95 -4.82 -3.13
C PRO A 146 28.99 -5.73 -3.93
N ASP A 147 28.33 -6.66 -3.24
CA ASP A 147 27.32 -7.55 -3.84
C ASP A 147 26.06 -6.82 -4.30
N PHE A 148 25.74 -5.69 -3.67
CA PHE A 148 24.65 -4.83 -4.10
C PHE A 148 24.99 -4.16 -5.44
N GLU A 149 26.19 -3.60 -5.54
CA GLU A 149 26.67 -2.89 -6.74
C GLU A 149 26.83 -3.81 -7.96
N LEU A 150 27.25 -5.06 -7.74
CA LEU A 150 27.41 -6.05 -8.80
C LEU A 150 26.11 -6.31 -9.57
N ASN A 151 24.94 -6.23 -8.92
CA ASN A 151 23.64 -6.52 -9.54
C ASN A 151 22.52 -5.65 -8.95
N VAL A 152 22.63 -4.33 -9.09
CA VAL A 152 21.69 -3.35 -8.50
C VAL A 152 20.22 -3.68 -8.78
N GLU A 153 19.86 -3.92 -10.04
CA GLU A 153 18.48 -4.22 -10.43
C GLU A 153 17.95 -5.48 -9.72
N LYS A 154 18.72 -6.57 -9.75
CA LYS A 154 18.36 -7.84 -9.09
C LYS A 154 18.19 -7.69 -7.58
N ASN A 155 18.97 -6.81 -6.94
CA ASN A 155 18.88 -6.57 -5.50
C ASN A 155 17.68 -5.67 -5.13
N ILE A 156 17.21 -4.82 -6.04
CA ILE A 156 16.02 -3.96 -5.85
C ILE A 156 14.71 -4.68 -6.21
N GLN A 157 14.74 -5.57 -7.22
CA GLN A 157 13.56 -6.26 -7.74
C GLN A 157 12.67 -6.92 -6.66
N PRO A 158 13.20 -7.58 -5.60
CA PRO A 158 12.36 -8.16 -4.55
C PRO A 158 11.53 -7.12 -3.81
N PHE A 159 12.08 -5.94 -3.53
CA PHE A 159 11.34 -4.83 -2.93
C PHE A 159 10.28 -4.30 -3.88
N GLN A 160 10.61 -4.11 -5.17
CA GLN A 160 9.63 -3.67 -6.16
C GLN A 160 8.45 -4.65 -6.28
N ASN A 161 8.72 -5.96 -6.34
CA ASN A 161 7.68 -6.98 -6.39
C ASN A 161 6.81 -6.97 -5.13
N LYS A 162 7.43 -6.84 -3.94
CA LYS A 162 6.70 -6.74 -2.67
C LYS A 162 5.86 -5.47 -2.62
N LEU A 163 6.36 -4.34 -3.11
CA LEU A 163 5.62 -3.08 -3.20
C LEU A 163 4.38 -3.25 -4.07
N THR A 164 4.52 -3.81 -5.28
CA THR A 164 3.39 -4.10 -6.18
C THR A 164 2.36 -5.02 -5.51
N GLN A 165 2.81 -6.05 -4.80
CA GLN A 165 1.93 -6.94 -4.06
C GLN A 165 1.15 -6.21 -2.95
N LEU A 166 1.80 -5.36 -2.15
CA LEU A 166 1.16 -4.59 -1.08
C LEU A 166 0.13 -3.60 -1.63
N ILE A 167 0.48 -2.90 -2.71
CA ILE A 167 -0.43 -1.99 -3.40
C ILE A 167 -1.68 -2.72 -3.87
N ARG A 168 -1.48 -3.88 -4.52
CA ARG A 168 -2.57 -4.73 -4.98
C ARG A 168 -3.45 -5.20 -3.82
N GLN A 169 -2.85 -5.63 -2.70
CA GLN A 169 -3.59 -6.04 -1.50
C GLN A 169 -4.38 -4.90 -0.87
N ALA A 170 -3.85 -3.69 -0.88
CA ALA A 170 -4.54 -2.50 -0.40
C ALA A 170 -5.74 -2.10 -1.29
N SER A 171 -5.72 -2.47 -2.58
CA SER A 171 -6.80 -2.18 -3.52
C SER A 171 -8.00 -3.13 -3.44
N TYR A 172 -7.88 -4.24 -2.70
CA TYR A 172 -8.94 -5.24 -2.62
C TYR A 172 -10.17 -4.76 -1.86
N LEU A 173 -11.35 -5.21 -2.30
CA LEU A 173 -12.57 -5.13 -1.53
C LEU A 173 -12.47 -6.09 -0.34
N LYS A 174 -12.65 -5.54 0.86
CA LYS A 174 -12.65 -6.28 2.12
C LYS A 174 -14.03 -6.19 2.76
N PRO A 175 -14.50 -7.24 3.43
CA PRO A 175 -15.76 -7.18 4.13
C PRO A 175 -15.64 -6.35 5.41
N ASP A 176 -16.74 -5.74 5.84
CA ASP A 176 -16.90 -5.25 7.20
C ASP A 176 -17.02 -6.40 8.22
N GLU A 177 -17.11 -6.07 9.50
CA GLU A 177 -17.25 -7.06 10.59
C GLU A 177 -18.49 -7.95 10.45
N LYS A 178 -19.51 -7.51 9.71
CA LYS A 178 -20.76 -8.23 9.45
C LYS A 178 -20.71 -9.03 8.15
N GLY A 179 -19.57 -9.03 7.44
CA GLY A 179 -19.35 -9.75 6.19
C GLY A 179 -19.85 -9.03 4.93
N TYR A 180 -20.18 -7.74 5.01
CA TYR A 180 -20.64 -6.95 3.86
C TYR A 180 -19.48 -6.30 3.13
N PHE A 181 -19.53 -6.35 1.81
CA PHE A 181 -18.66 -5.58 0.92
C PHE A 181 -19.42 -4.38 0.38
N GLU A 182 -18.75 -3.24 0.23
CA GLU A 182 -19.28 -2.06 -0.46
C GLU A 182 -18.43 -1.73 -1.68
N THR A 183 -19.07 -1.34 -2.77
CA THR A 183 -18.39 -0.95 -4.01
C THR A 183 -19.30 -0.10 -4.88
N ILE A 184 -18.76 0.39 -6.01
CA ILE A 184 -19.51 1.04 -7.07
C ILE A 184 -19.57 0.07 -8.25
N LEU A 185 -20.76 -0.15 -8.81
CA LEU A 185 -20.91 -0.98 -10.00
C LEU A 185 -20.21 -0.32 -11.19
N SER A 186 -19.29 -1.05 -11.82
CA SER A 186 -18.59 -0.59 -13.02
C SER A 186 -19.34 -1.07 -14.26
N THR A 187 -18.64 -1.62 -15.25
CA THR A 187 -19.21 -2.05 -16.53
C THR A 187 -20.33 -3.08 -16.39
N HIS A 188 -21.50 -2.77 -16.94
CA HIS A 188 -22.60 -3.70 -17.14
C HIS A 188 -22.26 -4.67 -18.27
N ARG A 189 -22.57 -5.95 -18.08
CA ARG A 189 -22.44 -6.95 -19.15
C ARG A 189 -23.73 -7.72 -19.32
N PRO A 190 -24.34 -7.70 -20.52
CA PRO A 190 -25.51 -8.51 -20.81
C PRO A 190 -25.28 -10.01 -20.52
N VAL A 191 -26.28 -10.65 -19.91
CA VAL A 191 -26.27 -12.09 -19.63
C VAL A 191 -26.94 -12.85 -20.78
N TYR A 192 -26.31 -13.94 -21.22
CA TYR A 192 -26.75 -14.75 -22.36
C TYR A 192 -27.20 -16.16 -21.96
N GLY A 193 -27.82 -16.88 -22.90
CA GLY A 193 -28.24 -18.27 -22.71
C GLY A 193 -29.37 -18.44 -21.68
N THR A 194 -29.33 -19.54 -20.93
CA THR A 194 -30.36 -19.89 -19.93
C THR A 194 -30.40 -18.95 -18.73
N ALA A 195 -29.36 -18.15 -18.51
CA ALA A 195 -29.30 -17.15 -17.46
C ALA A 195 -29.88 -15.79 -17.88
N LYS A 196 -30.15 -15.58 -19.19
CA LYS A 196 -30.73 -14.36 -19.72
C LYS A 196 -32.13 -14.15 -19.13
N GLY A 197 -32.40 -12.94 -18.63
CA GLY A 197 -33.68 -12.59 -18.00
C GLY A 197 -33.87 -13.17 -16.59
N VAL A 198 -32.86 -13.86 -16.04
CA VAL A 198 -32.85 -14.35 -14.66
C VAL A 198 -31.80 -13.60 -13.82
N TYR A 199 -30.63 -13.38 -14.41
CA TYR A 199 -29.50 -12.75 -13.73
C TYR A 199 -29.08 -11.46 -14.41
N ASP A 200 -28.47 -10.60 -13.62
CA ASP A 200 -27.72 -9.44 -14.06
C ASP A 200 -26.24 -9.58 -13.71
N CYS A 201 -25.39 -8.82 -14.40
CA CYS A 201 -23.94 -8.93 -14.28
C CYS A 201 -23.23 -7.58 -14.42
N PHE A 202 -22.43 -7.24 -13.41
CA PHE A 202 -21.62 -6.01 -13.40
C PHE A 202 -20.18 -6.33 -13.01
N LYS A 203 -19.22 -5.64 -13.64
CA LYS A 203 -17.82 -5.71 -13.25
C LYS A 203 -17.61 -5.02 -11.90
N LEU A 204 -16.80 -5.63 -11.04
CA LEU A 204 -16.29 -4.98 -9.84
C LEU A 204 -15.05 -4.14 -10.20
N PRO A 205 -14.95 -2.86 -9.76
CA PRO A 205 -13.79 -2.02 -10.04
C PRO A 205 -12.54 -2.51 -9.30
N SER A 206 -12.72 -3.13 -8.13
CA SER A 206 -11.68 -3.75 -7.32
C SER A 206 -11.97 -5.24 -7.14
N LEU A 207 -10.91 -6.05 -7.08
CA LEU A 207 -11.03 -7.47 -6.79
C LEU A 207 -11.38 -7.69 -5.32
N ILE A 208 -12.18 -8.72 -5.04
CA ILE A 208 -12.41 -9.20 -3.67
C ILE A 208 -11.14 -9.86 -3.16
N GLU A 209 -10.78 -9.59 -1.90
CA GLU A 209 -9.57 -10.17 -1.31
C GLU A 209 -9.57 -11.72 -1.41
N PRO A 210 -8.41 -12.35 -1.72
CA PRO A 210 -8.33 -13.79 -1.93
C PRO A 210 -8.88 -14.61 -0.75
N LYS A 211 -8.60 -14.19 0.48
CA LYS A 211 -9.07 -14.85 1.70
C LYS A 211 -10.60 -14.96 1.78
N SER A 212 -11.31 -13.91 1.36
CA SER A 212 -12.78 -13.90 1.32
C SER A 212 -13.36 -14.87 0.28
N LEU A 213 -12.55 -15.30 -0.68
CA LEU A 213 -12.88 -16.33 -1.67
C LEU A 213 -12.31 -17.72 -1.32
N GLY A 214 -11.66 -17.88 -0.17
CA GLY A 214 -10.98 -19.12 0.21
C GLY A 214 -9.74 -19.41 -0.63
N LEU A 215 -9.05 -18.37 -1.10
CA LEU A 215 -7.85 -18.43 -1.93
C LEU A 215 -6.65 -17.84 -1.19
N ASP A 216 -5.44 -18.31 -1.54
CA ASP A 216 -4.20 -17.72 -1.05
C ASP A 216 -3.78 -16.49 -1.87
N THR A 217 -3.97 -16.55 -3.19
CA THR A 217 -3.56 -15.51 -4.14
C THR A 217 -4.56 -15.37 -5.29
N LEU A 218 -4.45 -14.27 -6.06
CA LEU A 218 -5.22 -14.01 -7.28
C LEU A 218 -4.26 -13.79 -8.47
N SER A 219 -4.64 -14.23 -9.67
CA SER A 219 -3.81 -13.97 -10.87
C SER A 219 -3.84 -12.50 -11.26
N GLU A 220 -2.74 -11.97 -11.80
CA GLU A 220 -2.59 -10.53 -12.12
C GLU A 220 -3.66 -10.02 -13.09
N ASP A 221 -4.04 -10.82 -14.09
CA ASP A 221 -5.02 -10.43 -15.12
C ASP A 221 -6.47 -10.82 -14.80
N GLU A 222 -6.78 -11.15 -13.53
CA GLU A 222 -8.14 -11.57 -13.18
C GLU A 222 -9.12 -10.38 -13.11
N SER A 223 -10.37 -10.62 -13.51
CA SER A 223 -11.49 -9.71 -13.27
C SER A 223 -12.61 -10.38 -12.46
N HIS A 224 -13.27 -9.62 -11.58
CA HIS A 224 -14.41 -10.08 -10.79
C HIS A 224 -15.69 -9.45 -11.31
N TRP A 225 -16.72 -10.28 -11.48
CA TRP A 225 -18.02 -9.88 -12.03
C TRP A 225 -19.12 -10.31 -11.08
N LEU A 226 -19.81 -9.33 -10.50
CA LEU A 226 -20.92 -9.53 -9.59
C LEU A 226 -22.11 -10.08 -10.36
N PHE A 227 -22.59 -11.26 -9.95
CA PHE A 227 -23.67 -11.99 -10.60
C PHE A 227 -24.81 -12.22 -9.60
N PHE A 228 -25.98 -11.64 -9.89
CA PHE A 228 -27.11 -11.60 -8.96
C PHE A 228 -28.46 -11.71 -9.70
N PHE A 229 -29.53 -11.99 -8.97
CA PHE A 229 -30.85 -12.18 -9.55
C PHE A 229 -31.51 -10.84 -9.88
N LEU A 230 -32.14 -10.75 -11.06
CA LEU A 230 -32.91 -9.57 -11.47
C LEU A 230 -34.11 -9.28 -10.55
N THR A 231 -34.59 -10.29 -9.82
CA THR A 231 -35.66 -10.14 -8.83
C THR A 231 -35.26 -9.27 -7.64
N TRP A 232 -33.97 -8.98 -7.46
CA TRP A 232 -33.47 -8.12 -6.39
C TRP A 232 -33.48 -6.63 -6.74
N GLY A 233 -33.87 -6.30 -7.98
CA GLY A 233 -34.04 -4.94 -8.45
C GLY A 233 -33.23 -4.63 -9.71
N THR A 234 -33.40 -3.41 -10.20
CA THR A 234 -32.64 -2.87 -11.34
C THR A 234 -31.50 -2.01 -10.84
N PHE A 235 -30.30 -2.28 -11.36
CA PHE A 235 -29.08 -1.56 -11.02
C PHE A 235 -28.47 -0.90 -12.26
N GLN A 236 -27.65 0.12 -12.06
CA GLN A 236 -26.98 0.85 -13.13
C GLN A 236 -25.49 1.03 -12.83
N GLU A 237 -24.70 1.25 -13.88
CA GLU A 237 -23.29 1.62 -13.74
C GLU A 237 -23.17 2.92 -12.91
N GLY A 238 -22.21 2.97 -12.01
CA GLY A 238 -22.00 4.10 -11.10
C GLY A 238 -22.81 4.04 -9.81
N GLU A 239 -23.77 3.11 -9.66
CA GLU A 239 -24.50 2.95 -8.40
C GLU A 239 -23.62 2.31 -7.32
N LYS A 240 -23.69 2.89 -6.12
CA LYS A 240 -23.06 2.31 -4.92
C LYS A 240 -23.94 1.17 -4.40
N VAL A 241 -23.32 0.03 -4.13
CA VAL A 241 -24.01 -1.16 -3.65
C VAL A 241 -23.29 -1.78 -2.47
N ARG A 242 -24.06 -2.50 -1.66
CA ARG A 242 -23.58 -3.35 -0.58
C ARG A 242 -24.01 -4.78 -0.83
N PHE A 243 -23.11 -5.74 -0.65
CA PHE A 243 -23.39 -7.15 -0.94
C PHE A 243 -22.75 -8.12 0.05
N LYS A 244 -23.27 -9.35 0.09
CA LYS A 244 -22.66 -10.50 0.79
C LYS A 244 -22.38 -11.63 -0.17
N LEU A 245 -21.20 -12.24 -0.03
CA LEU A 245 -20.86 -13.44 -0.78
C LEU A 245 -21.79 -14.60 -0.43
N LYS A 246 -22.00 -15.49 -1.41
CA LYS A 246 -22.69 -16.76 -1.19
C LYS A 246 -21.72 -17.73 -0.48
N LYS A 247 -22.12 -18.30 0.66
CA LYS A 247 -21.22 -19.12 1.52
C LYS A 247 -20.79 -20.44 0.88
N ASP A 248 -21.70 -21.11 0.19
CA ASP A 248 -21.47 -22.43 -0.43
C ASP A 248 -20.72 -22.34 -1.76
N LYS A 249 -20.85 -21.21 -2.47
CA LYS A 249 -20.28 -21.02 -3.80
C LYS A 249 -20.07 -19.54 -4.11
N ALA A 250 -19.05 -18.93 -3.51
CA ALA A 250 -18.77 -17.51 -3.67
C ALA A 250 -18.37 -17.12 -5.10
N TYR A 251 -17.76 -18.03 -5.87
CA TYR A 251 -17.37 -17.73 -7.25
C TYR A 251 -17.36 -18.96 -8.18
N ASN A 252 -17.26 -18.70 -9.48
CA ASN A 252 -16.87 -19.67 -10.52
C ASN A 252 -15.83 -19.03 -11.44
N ASN A 253 -14.76 -19.76 -11.77
CA ASN A 253 -13.88 -19.38 -12.87
C ASN A 253 -14.63 -19.54 -14.20
N ARG A 254 -14.55 -18.53 -15.05
CA ARG A 254 -15.15 -18.49 -16.38
C ARG A 254 -14.15 -17.91 -17.37
N GLU A 255 -14.37 -18.22 -18.63
CA GLU A 255 -13.65 -17.61 -19.73
C GLU A 255 -14.68 -17.26 -20.79
N PHE A 256 -14.64 -16.02 -21.25
CA PHE A 256 -15.53 -15.51 -22.28
C PHE A 256 -14.71 -14.83 -23.38
N SER A 257 -15.19 -14.91 -24.61
CA SER A 257 -14.48 -14.35 -25.78
C SER A 257 -14.30 -12.83 -25.72
N ASP A 258 -15.20 -12.13 -25.05
CA ASP A 258 -15.25 -10.66 -24.97
C ASP A 258 -14.48 -10.08 -23.77
N ILE A 259 -14.39 -10.82 -22.65
CA ILE A 259 -13.77 -10.33 -21.40
C ILE A 259 -12.64 -11.21 -20.86
N GLY A 260 -12.29 -12.29 -21.57
CA GLY A 260 -11.24 -13.22 -21.18
C GLY A 260 -11.56 -14.02 -19.92
N LYS A 261 -10.53 -14.36 -19.16
CA LYS A 261 -10.64 -15.09 -17.89
C LYS A 261 -11.19 -14.20 -16.80
N CYS A 262 -12.19 -14.68 -16.08
CA CYS A 262 -12.82 -13.94 -15.01
C CYS A 262 -13.40 -14.84 -13.92
N LYS A 263 -13.72 -14.26 -12.77
CA LYS A 263 -14.54 -14.89 -11.73
C LYS A 263 -15.93 -14.29 -11.75
N ASN A 264 -16.95 -15.12 -11.97
CA ASN A 264 -18.31 -14.75 -11.63
C ASN A 264 -18.46 -14.87 -10.12
N ILE A 265 -18.73 -13.76 -9.45
CA ILE A 265 -18.95 -13.65 -8.01
C ILE A 265 -20.44 -13.80 -7.72
N TYR A 266 -20.80 -14.80 -6.94
CA TYR A 266 -22.19 -15.04 -6.54
C TYR A 266 -22.43 -14.48 -5.16
N VAL A 267 -23.57 -13.81 -5.02
CA VAL A 267 -23.97 -13.15 -3.79
C VAL A 267 -25.20 -13.79 -3.19
N SER A 268 -25.32 -13.68 -1.86
CA SER A 268 -26.52 -14.04 -1.09
C SER A 268 -27.38 -12.82 -0.74
N TYR A 269 -26.85 -11.62 -0.95
CA TYR A 269 -27.48 -10.35 -0.66
C TYR A 269 -26.89 -9.25 -1.55
N LEU A 270 -27.73 -8.32 -2.01
CA LEU A 270 -27.33 -7.10 -2.70
C LEU A 270 -28.37 -6.01 -2.43
N GLU A 271 -27.91 -4.81 -2.10
CA GLU A 271 -28.76 -3.62 -1.99
C GLU A 271 -28.04 -2.38 -2.52
N LYS A 272 -28.81 -1.34 -2.86
CA LYS A 272 -28.26 -0.01 -3.14
C LYS A 272 -27.92 0.69 -1.83
N VAL A 273 -26.86 1.47 -1.84
CA VAL A 273 -26.44 2.32 -0.73
C VAL A 273 -26.51 3.77 -1.19
N GLU A 274 -27.05 4.64 -0.35
CA GLU A 274 -27.06 6.09 -0.57
C GLU A 274 -25.64 6.70 -0.46
#